data_AF-A0A6P0K4A2-F1
#
_entry.id   AF-A0A6P0K4A2-F1
#
_cell.length_a   1.000
_cell.length_b   1.000
_cell.length_c   1.000
_cell.angle_alpha   90.00
_cell.angle_beta   90.00
_cell.angle_gamma   90.00
#
_symmetry.space_group_name_H-M   'P 1'
#
loop_
_entity.id
_entity.type
_entity.pdbx_description
1 polymer ?
#
loop_
_entity_poly.entity_id
_entity_poly.type
_entity_poly.pdbx_seq_one_letter_code
_entity_poly.pdbx_strand_id
1 'polypeptide(L)'
;MHFELGRRVKQWLLNSQQYLVRRLDSSVRFRILLSFFVAYTALLALQSLEQYLHNSHSCQSPLSCWVTHFVSVISVDHLEGFSILVVAILYLLESRDRKKRKHYEAWQIIDQAAATKVTTSYARLHALQDLNEDGISLGCLDVSQADLRGINLRGADLREATLRGANLKNANLSNANLANADFNEANLTDSNLSGANLKGVYLCGANLARANLRGANLTKSNLSKANLEQAQLEGVKLEDANLAQTNFRNANLTRANLQGARLRETHRGGADFKGANLSGVTMPDGKVNL
;
A
#
# COMPACT_ATOMS: atom_id res chain seq x y z
N MET A 1 -31.65 -23.59 -22.25
CA MET A 1 -32.12 -22.20 -21.96
C MET A 1 -32.55 -21.96 -20.51
N HIS A 2 -33.27 -22.85 -19.83
CA HIS A 2 -33.74 -22.61 -18.44
C HIS A 2 -32.64 -22.48 -17.37
N PHE A 3 -31.45 -23.08 -17.57
CA PHE A 3 -30.37 -23.08 -16.58
C PHE A 3 -29.56 -21.76 -16.50
N GLU A 4 -29.55 -20.95 -17.57
CA GLU A 4 -28.83 -19.67 -17.58
C GLU A 4 -29.65 -18.52 -16.97
N LEU A 5 -30.97 -18.54 -17.14
CA LEU A 5 -31.88 -17.58 -16.52
C LEU A 5 -31.82 -17.65 -14.98
N GLY A 6 -31.78 -18.85 -14.42
CA GLY A 6 -31.69 -19.04 -12.96
C GLY A 6 -30.40 -18.46 -12.36
N ARG A 7 -29.25 -18.58 -13.07
CA ARG A 7 -27.98 -17.99 -12.63
C ARG A 7 -28.00 -16.47 -12.70
N ARG A 8 -28.56 -15.89 -13.76
CA ARG A 8 -28.68 -14.43 -13.90
C ARG A 8 -29.61 -13.80 -12.86
N VAL A 9 -30.73 -14.46 -12.54
CA VAL A 9 -31.64 -14.01 -11.48
C VAL A 9 -30.99 -14.08 -10.09
N LYS A 10 -30.25 -15.15 -9.79
CA LYS A 10 -29.53 -15.29 -8.52
C LYS A 10 -28.43 -14.25 -8.38
N GLN A 11 -27.69 -13.96 -9.45
CA GLN A 11 -26.64 -12.93 -9.48
C GLN A 11 -27.21 -11.51 -9.35
N TRP A 12 -28.34 -11.24 -10.00
CA TRP A 12 -29.05 -9.97 -9.87
C TRP A 12 -29.62 -9.76 -8.46
N LEU A 13 -30.21 -10.79 -7.85
CA LEU A 13 -30.68 -10.76 -6.46
C LEU A 13 -29.54 -10.49 -5.48
N LEU A 14 -28.40 -11.16 -5.64
CA LEU A 14 -27.21 -10.93 -4.80
C LEU A 14 -26.69 -9.50 -4.95
N ASN A 15 -26.61 -8.98 -6.17
CA ASN A 15 -26.17 -7.60 -6.42
C ASN A 15 -27.16 -6.55 -5.88
N SER A 16 -28.47 -6.81 -6.01
CA SER A 16 -29.52 -5.92 -5.53
C SER A 16 -29.60 -5.88 -4.01
N GLN A 17 -29.43 -7.05 -3.35
CA GLN A 17 -29.30 -7.11 -1.89
C GLN A 17 -28.03 -6.41 -1.39
N GLN A 18 -26.88 -6.59 -2.05
CA GLN A 18 -25.66 -5.87 -1.70
C GLN A 18 -25.81 -4.34 -1.88
N TYR A 19 -26.53 -3.90 -2.90
CA TYR A 19 -26.82 -2.48 -3.12
C TYR A 19 -27.73 -1.90 -2.03
N LEU A 20 -28.81 -2.60 -1.68
CA LEU A 20 -29.72 -2.19 -0.60
C LEU A 20 -29.02 -2.18 0.77
N VAL A 21 -28.20 -3.19 1.08
CA VAL A 21 -27.41 -3.22 2.32
C VAL A 21 -26.43 -2.06 2.37
N ARG A 22 -25.74 -1.72 1.27
CA ARG A 22 -24.86 -0.55 1.21
C ARG A 22 -25.61 0.77 1.38
N ARG A 23 -26.83 0.87 0.87
CA ARG A 23 -27.68 2.06 0.97
C ARG A 23 -28.30 2.22 2.36
N LEU A 24 -28.59 1.11 3.05
CA LEU A 24 -29.04 1.11 4.43
C LEU A 24 -27.87 1.40 5.38
N ASP A 25 -26.70 0.81 5.14
CA ASP A 25 -25.47 1.05 5.91
C ASP A 25 -24.96 2.49 5.77
N SER A 26 -25.31 3.24 4.71
CA SER A 26 -24.96 4.67 4.61
C SER A 26 -25.89 5.58 5.44
N SER A 27 -27.01 5.07 5.97
CA SER A 27 -27.94 5.85 6.77
C SER A 27 -27.47 5.92 8.23
N VAL A 28 -27.15 7.13 8.70
CA VAL A 28 -26.79 7.40 10.10
C VAL A 28 -27.85 6.86 11.06
N ARG A 29 -29.13 6.99 10.70
CA ARG A 29 -30.26 6.48 11.51
C ARG A 29 -30.25 4.96 11.62
N PHE A 30 -29.89 4.26 10.55
CA PHE A 30 -29.80 2.80 10.56
C PHE A 30 -28.64 2.32 11.43
N ARG A 31 -27.48 2.96 11.37
CA ARG A 31 -26.32 2.62 12.23
C ARG A 31 -26.59 2.85 13.71
N ILE A 32 -27.30 3.93 14.05
CA ILE A 32 -27.74 4.19 15.41
C ILE A 32 -28.66 3.07 15.89
N LEU A 33 -29.72 2.76 15.14
CA LEU A 33 -30.64 1.68 15.50
C LEU A 33 -29.93 0.31 15.59
N LEU A 34 -29.02 0.01 14.68
CA LEU A 34 -28.22 -1.21 14.71
C LEU A 34 -27.31 -1.27 15.93
N SER A 35 -26.69 -0.15 16.33
CA SER A 35 -25.84 -0.09 17.52
C SER A 35 -26.62 -0.34 18.80
N PHE A 36 -27.82 0.25 18.94
CA PHE A 36 -28.73 -0.02 20.05
C PHE A 36 -29.16 -1.48 20.07
N PHE A 37 -29.49 -2.05 18.91
CA PHE A 37 -29.89 -3.46 18.80
C PHE A 37 -28.77 -4.42 19.19
N VAL A 38 -27.55 -4.20 18.68
CA VAL A 38 -26.37 -5.04 19.01
C VAL A 38 -25.98 -4.89 20.48
N ALA A 39 -26.03 -3.67 21.03
CA ALA A 39 -25.76 -3.47 22.45
C ALA A 39 -26.77 -4.18 23.35
N TYR A 40 -28.04 -4.15 22.95
CA TYR A 40 -29.13 -4.76 23.68
C TYR A 40 -29.00 -6.29 23.69
N THR A 41 -28.72 -6.90 22.53
CA THR A 41 -28.52 -8.36 22.45
C THR A 41 -27.27 -8.82 23.19
N ALA A 42 -26.19 -8.02 23.20
CA ALA A 42 -24.98 -8.33 23.96
C ALA A 42 -25.21 -8.32 25.48
N LEU A 43 -25.96 -7.34 26.01
CA LEU A 43 -26.32 -7.30 27.43
C LEU A 43 -27.21 -8.47 27.85
N LEU A 44 -28.22 -8.78 27.03
CA LEU A 44 -29.08 -9.95 27.27
C LEU A 44 -28.27 -11.25 27.36
N ALA A 45 -27.27 -11.41 26.47
CA ALA A 45 -26.39 -12.57 26.48
C ALA A 45 -25.54 -12.63 27.75
N LEU A 46 -24.94 -11.52 28.18
CA LEU A 46 -24.12 -11.45 29.40
C LEU A 46 -24.91 -11.84 30.65
N GLN A 47 -26.12 -11.29 30.82
CA GLN A 47 -26.98 -11.64 31.95
C GLN A 47 -27.40 -13.11 31.93
N SER A 48 -27.74 -13.66 30.76
CA SER A 48 -28.08 -15.08 30.65
C SER A 48 -26.91 -15.99 31.05
N LEU A 49 -25.67 -15.53 30.82
CA LEU A 49 -24.45 -16.24 31.14
C LEU A 49 -24.10 -16.15 32.62
N GLU A 50 -24.27 -14.98 33.25
CA GLU A 50 -24.16 -14.82 34.72
C GLU A 50 -25.17 -15.71 35.46
N GLN A 51 -26.41 -15.75 35.00
CA GLN A 51 -27.45 -16.58 35.60
C GLN A 51 -27.14 -18.08 35.47
N TYR A 52 -26.59 -18.50 34.32
CA TYR A 52 -26.10 -19.87 34.12
C TYR A 52 -24.92 -20.21 35.05
N LEU A 53 -23.99 -19.26 35.25
CA LEU A 53 -22.84 -19.45 36.14
C LEU A 53 -23.21 -19.46 37.63
N HIS A 54 -24.26 -18.74 38.04
CA HIS A 54 -24.69 -18.64 39.45
C HIS A 54 -25.78 -19.64 39.86
N ASN A 55 -26.25 -20.54 38.97
CA ASN A 55 -27.23 -21.60 39.29
C ASN A 55 -28.49 -21.11 40.05
N SER A 56 -28.89 -19.86 39.88
CA SER A 56 -30.07 -19.28 40.53
C SER A 56 -31.33 -19.62 39.73
N HIS A 57 -31.79 -20.87 39.84
CA HIS A 57 -33.08 -21.32 39.30
C HIS A 57 -34.23 -20.91 40.23
N SER A 58 -34.71 -19.68 40.10
CA SER A 58 -35.92 -19.19 40.79
C SER A 58 -36.94 -18.60 39.82
N CYS A 59 -37.19 -19.27 38.69
CA CYS A 59 -38.26 -18.89 37.77
C CYS A 59 -39.33 -19.99 37.72
N GLN A 60 -40.55 -19.69 38.21
CA GLN A 60 -41.66 -20.64 38.26
C GLN A 60 -42.35 -20.87 36.91
N SER A 61 -42.06 -20.07 35.86
CA SER A 61 -42.56 -20.29 34.50
C SER A 61 -41.68 -19.60 33.43
N PRO A 62 -41.66 -20.07 32.17
CA PRO A 62 -40.85 -19.47 31.09
C PRO A 62 -41.19 -17.99 30.83
N LEU A 63 -42.49 -17.64 30.92
CA LEU A 63 -42.97 -16.26 30.72
C LEU A 63 -42.57 -15.33 31.87
N SER A 64 -42.60 -15.80 33.13
CA SER A 64 -42.19 -14.97 34.28
C SER A 64 -40.70 -14.63 34.22
N CYS A 65 -39.86 -15.59 33.82
CA CYS A 65 -38.42 -15.39 33.65
C CYS A 65 -38.11 -14.36 32.56
N TRP A 66 -38.83 -14.43 31.43
CA TRP A 66 -38.68 -13.49 30.32
C TRP A 66 -39.08 -12.06 30.71
N VAL A 67 -40.15 -11.89 31.49
CA VAL A 67 -40.60 -10.57 31.98
C VAL A 67 -39.65 -10.00 33.03
N THR A 68 -39.17 -10.80 33.99
CA THR A 68 -38.16 -10.32 34.96
C THR A 68 -36.83 -9.98 34.29
N HIS A 69 -36.39 -10.74 33.28
CA HIS A 69 -35.25 -10.37 32.44
C HIS A 69 -35.50 -9.06 31.68
N PHE A 70 -36.70 -8.88 31.11
CA PHE A 70 -37.04 -7.67 30.39
C PHE A 70 -36.99 -6.42 31.29
N VAL A 71 -37.45 -6.55 32.54
CA VAL A 71 -37.44 -5.45 33.52
C VAL A 71 -36.04 -5.20 34.09
N SER A 72 -35.21 -6.22 34.30
CA SER A 72 -33.84 -6.06 34.80
C SER A 72 -32.88 -5.47 33.76
N VAL A 73 -33.14 -5.68 32.46
CA VAL A 73 -32.37 -5.05 31.38
C VAL A 73 -32.64 -3.53 31.29
N ILE A 74 -33.81 -3.09 31.76
CA ILE A 74 -34.20 -1.68 31.82
C ILE A 74 -33.91 -1.07 33.20
N SER A 75 -33.40 -1.86 34.17
CA SER A 75 -33.03 -1.31 35.47
C SER A 75 -31.85 -0.34 35.32
N VAL A 76 -31.88 0.72 36.13
CA VAL A 76 -30.94 1.86 36.05
C VAL A 76 -29.48 1.42 36.26
N ASP A 77 -29.26 0.27 36.91
CA ASP A 77 -27.94 -0.24 37.27
C ASP A 77 -27.07 -0.68 36.07
N HIS A 78 -27.62 -0.83 34.86
CA HIS A 78 -26.89 -1.25 33.66
C HIS A 78 -26.88 -0.20 32.54
N LEU A 79 -27.44 0.99 32.80
CA LEU A 79 -27.57 2.07 31.82
C LEU A 79 -26.21 2.62 31.38
N GLU A 80 -25.24 2.70 32.30
CA GLU A 80 -23.87 3.12 31.99
C GLU A 80 -23.18 2.14 31.04
N GLY A 81 -23.27 0.83 31.34
CA GLY A 81 -22.71 -0.24 30.52
C GLY A 81 -23.32 -0.27 29.11
N PHE A 82 -24.64 -0.13 29.00
CA PHE A 82 -25.32 -0.01 27.70
C PHE A 82 -24.85 1.21 26.91
N SER A 83 -24.75 2.37 27.55
CA SER A 83 -24.34 3.61 26.89
C SER A 83 -22.92 3.52 26.33
N ILE A 84 -21.98 2.93 27.08
CA ILE A 84 -20.60 2.69 26.66
C ILE A 84 -20.58 1.71 25.48
N LEU A 85 -21.36 0.63 25.55
CA LEU A 85 -21.41 -0.37 24.49
C LEU A 85 -21.98 0.20 23.19
N VAL A 86 -23.05 1.01 23.27
CA VAL A 86 -23.61 1.73 22.12
C VAL A 86 -22.58 2.68 21.51
N VAL A 87 -21.87 3.48 22.33
CA VAL A 87 -20.82 4.39 21.85
C VAL A 87 -19.66 3.63 21.21
N ALA A 88 -19.21 2.51 21.82
CA ALA A 88 -18.16 1.68 21.26
C ALA A 88 -18.57 1.05 19.92
N ILE A 89 -19.80 0.55 19.81
CA ILE A 89 -20.33 -0.01 18.56
C ILE A 89 -20.47 1.08 17.51
N LEU A 90 -21.00 2.25 17.84
CA LEU A 90 -21.07 3.39 16.92
C LEU A 90 -19.66 3.80 16.45
N TYR A 91 -18.71 3.85 17.37
CA TYR A 91 -17.32 4.16 17.06
C TYR A 91 -16.73 3.13 16.08
N LEU A 92 -16.98 1.83 16.28
CA LEU A 92 -16.52 0.77 15.40
C LEU A 92 -17.21 0.80 14.03
N LEU A 93 -18.53 1.02 14.00
CA LEU A 93 -19.28 1.12 12.76
C LEU A 93 -18.83 2.32 11.92
N GLU A 94 -18.60 3.47 12.55
CA GLU A 94 -18.14 4.67 11.87
C GLU A 94 -16.63 4.65 11.53
N SER A 95 -15.85 3.77 12.17
CA SER A 95 -14.40 3.65 11.91
C SER A 95 -14.07 3.44 10.43
N ARG A 96 -14.91 2.68 9.72
CA ARG A 96 -14.77 2.43 8.28
C ARG A 96 -14.91 3.69 7.45
N ASP A 97 -15.88 4.55 7.78
CA ASP A 97 -16.10 5.79 7.05
C ASP A 97 -15.08 6.87 7.43
N ARG A 98 -14.59 6.88 8.67
CA ARG A 98 -13.47 7.74 9.07
C ARG A 98 -12.22 7.43 8.25
N LYS A 99 -11.89 6.15 8.03
CA LYS A 99 -10.75 5.78 7.16
C LYS A 99 -10.94 6.28 5.73
N LYS A 100 -12.12 6.06 5.13
CA LYS A 100 -12.42 6.55 3.77
C LYS A 100 -12.30 8.07 3.65
N ARG A 101 -12.79 8.83 4.64
CA ARG A 101 -12.68 10.30 4.65
C ARG A 101 -11.22 10.74 4.72
N LYS A 102 -10.41 10.14 5.61
CA LYS A 102 -8.97 10.41 5.69
C LYS A 102 -8.25 10.12 4.38
N HIS A 103 -8.56 9.01 3.71
CA HIS A 103 -7.96 8.69 2.41
C HIS A 103 -8.35 9.72 1.35
N TYR A 104 -9.61 10.14 1.33
CA TYR A 104 -10.08 11.17 0.40
C TYR A 104 -9.38 12.51 0.64
N GLU A 105 -9.28 12.95 1.88
CA GLU A 105 -8.55 14.17 2.27
C GLU A 105 -7.06 14.08 1.90
N ALA A 106 -6.42 12.93 2.14
CA ALA A 106 -5.04 12.67 1.74
C ALA A 106 -4.85 12.81 0.22
N TRP A 107 -5.73 12.19 -0.58
CA TRP A 107 -5.71 12.31 -2.04
C TRP A 107 -5.94 13.75 -2.52
N GLN A 108 -6.87 14.48 -1.89
CA GLN A 108 -7.09 15.90 -2.21
C GLN A 108 -5.83 16.74 -1.99
N ILE A 109 -5.11 16.52 -0.89
CA ILE A 109 -3.84 17.20 -0.60
C ILE A 109 -2.80 16.91 -1.70
N ILE A 110 -2.70 15.64 -2.12
CA ILE A 110 -1.76 15.19 -3.13
C ILE A 110 -2.07 15.83 -4.49
N ASP A 111 -3.33 15.76 -4.93
CA ASP A 111 -3.77 16.28 -6.22
C ASP A 111 -3.68 17.81 -6.27
N GLN A 112 -4.03 18.49 -5.17
CA GLN A 112 -3.92 19.94 -5.08
C GLN A 112 -2.46 20.40 -5.17
N ALA A 113 -1.54 19.70 -4.50
CA ALA A 113 -0.11 20.01 -4.58
C ALA A 113 0.43 19.81 -6.01
N ALA A 114 -0.02 18.77 -6.71
CA ALA A 114 0.31 18.54 -8.11
C ALA A 114 -0.23 19.66 -9.02
N ALA A 115 -1.50 20.03 -8.87
CA ALA A 115 -2.15 21.06 -9.67
C ALA A 115 -1.52 22.46 -9.48
N THR A 116 -1.09 22.77 -8.26
CA THR A 116 -0.44 24.04 -7.92
C THR A 116 1.06 24.06 -8.22
N LYS A 117 1.62 22.96 -8.75
CA LYS A 117 3.06 22.76 -9.01
C LYS A 117 3.93 23.03 -7.76
N VAL A 118 3.36 22.82 -6.57
CA VAL A 118 4.09 22.93 -5.32
C VAL A 118 4.96 21.69 -5.19
N THR A 119 6.28 21.90 -5.30
CA THR A 119 7.27 20.84 -5.22
C THR A 119 7.43 20.35 -3.78
N THR A 120 7.49 21.26 -2.81
CA THR A 120 7.62 20.95 -1.39
C THR A 120 6.30 21.11 -0.63
N SER A 121 5.73 19.99 -0.16
CA SER A 121 4.56 20.02 0.72
C SER A 121 4.69 18.97 1.82
N TYR A 122 4.86 19.41 3.07
CA TYR A 122 4.88 18.53 4.23
C TYR A 122 3.60 17.71 4.34
N ALA A 123 2.45 18.36 4.11
CA ALA A 123 1.14 17.69 4.11
C ALA A 123 1.07 16.60 3.03
N ARG A 124 1.65 16.82 1.84
CA ARG A 124 1.72 15.81 0.78
C ARG A 124 2.57 14.60 1.20
N LEU A 125 3.70 14.82 1.85
CA LEU A 125 4.56 13.73 2.34
C LEU A 125 3.80 12.87 3.35
N HIS A 126 3.17 13.49 4.34
CA HIS A 126 2.37 12.79 5.34
C HIS A 126 1.20 12.06 4.71
N ALA A 127 0.46 12.70 3.80
CA ALA A 127 -0.64 12.05 3.09
C ALA A 127 -0.18 10.78 2.35
N LEU A 128 0.95 10.83 1.65
CA LEU A 128 1.51 9.66 0.95
C LEU A 128 1.94 8.55 1.93
N GLN A 129 2.54 8.91 3.06
CA GLN A 129 2.97 7.95 4.07
C GLN A 129 1.78 7.30 4.78
N ASP A 130 0.78 8.09 5.17
CA ASP A 130 -0.46 7.59 5.80
C ASP A 130 -1.20 6.62 4.87
N LEU A 131 -1.31 6.97 3.57
CA LEU A 131 -1.89 6.08 2.57
C LEU A 131 -1.09 4.77 2.44
N ASN A 132 0.24 4.85 2.42
CA ASN A 132 1.11 3.67 2.38
C ASN A 132 0.98 2.80 3.64
N GLU A 133 0.92 3.41 4.82
CA GLU A 133 0.75 2.72 6.10
C GLU A 133 -0.59 1.98 6.18
N ASP A 134 -1.65 2.56 5.59
CA ASP A 134 -2.96 1.90 5.45
C ASP A 134 -3.01 0.86 4.31
N GLY A 135 -1.90 0.64 3.59
CA GLY A 135 -1.80 -0.33 2.48
C GLY A 135 -2.57 0.08 1.24
N ILE A 136 -2.86 1.38 1.08
CA ILE A 136 -3.50 1.92 -0.10
C ILE A 136 -2.48 1.97 -1.24
N SER A 137 -2.86 1.44 -2.41
CA SER A 137 -2.02 1.50 -3.60
C SER A 137 -1.83 2.96 -4.02
N LEU A 138 -0.57 3.34 -4.25
CA LEU A 138 -0.13 4.60 -4.83
C LEU A 138 0.20 4.40 -6.34
N GLY A 139 -0.36 3.37 -6.97
CA GLY A 139 -0.17 3.11 -8.39
C GLY A 139 -0.72 4.25 -9.25
N CYS A 140 -0.06 4.51 -10.38
CA CYS A 140 -0.40 5.58 -11.32
C CYS A 140 -0.36 7.01 -10.74
N LEU A 141 0.16 7.19 -9.53
CA LEU A 141 0.35 8.48 -8.89
C LEU A 141 1.26 9.39 -9.74
N ASP A 142 0.88 10.65 -9.94
CA ASP A 142 1.77 11.67 -10.53
C ASP A 142 2.31 12.62 -9.45
N VAL A 143 3.60 12.47 -9.18
CA VAL A 143 4.41 13.31 -8.28
C VAL A 143 5.65 13.82 -9.01
N SER A 144 5.53 14.08 -10.32
CA SER A 144 6.60 14.66 -11.13
C SER A 144 7.14 15.94 -10.49
N GLN A 145 8.47 16.09 -10.46
CA GLN A 145 9.18 17.23 -9.86
C GLN A 145 8.91 17.46 -8.35
N ALA A 146 8.22 16.54 -7.67
CA ALA A 146 7.95 16.68 -6.25
C ALA A 146 9.22 16.53 -5.42
N ASP A 147 9.31 17.27 -4.32
CA ASP A 147 10.31 17.08 -3.29
C ASP A 147 9.81 16.04 -2.29
N LEU A 148 10.37 14.85 -2.40
CA LEU A 148 10.07 13.65 -1.61
C LEU A 148 11.30 13.19 -0.81
N ARG A 149 12.18 14.14 -0.44
CA ARG A 149 13.40 13.85 0.32
C ARG A 149 13.08 13.13 1.62
N GLY A 150 13.76 12.01 1.86
CA GLY A 150 13.63 11.23 3.09
C GLY A 150 12.29 10.52 3.27
N ILE A 151 11.39 10.52 2.26
CA ILE A 151 10.09 9.88 2.39
C ILE A 151 10.22 8.38 2.70
N ASN A 152 9.40 7.88 3.61
CA ASN A 152 9.32 6.45 3.91
C ASN A 152 8.12 5.81 3.20
N LEU A 153 8.38 5.14 2.09
CA LEU A 153 7.43 4.38 1.28
C LEU A 153 7.88 2.91 1.18
N ARG A 154 8.42 2.36 2.27
CA ARG A 154 8.78 0.94 2.36
C ARG A 154 7.57 0.06 2.03
N GLY A 155 7.74 -0.87 1.11
CA GLY A 155 6.69 -1.80 0.70
C GLY A 155 5.55 -1.19 -0.11
N ALA A 156 5.63 0.11 -0.46
CA ALA A 156 4.56 0.79 -1.18
C ALA A 156 4.30 0.18 -2.55
N ASP A 157 3.02 0.16 -2.96
CA ASP A 157 2.63 -0.14 -4.33
C ASP A 157 2.59 1.14 -5.16
N LEU A 158 3.63 1.36 -5.97
CA LEU A 158 3.86 2.54 -6.81
C LEU A 158 3.98 2.13 -8.29
N ARG A 159 3.32 1.04 -8.68
CA ARG A 159 3.31 0.57 -10.07
C ARG A 159 2.82 1.67 -11.00
N GLU A 160 3.51 1.87 -12.11
CA GLU A 160 3.14 2.85 -13.14
C GLU A 160 3.05 4.31 -12.63
N ALA A 161 3.56 4.61 -11.44
CA ALA A 161 3.62 5.98 -10.93
C ALA A 161 4.61 6.82 -11.75
N THR A 162 4.32 8.13 -11.86
CA THR A 162 5.18 9.11 -12.53
C THR A 162 5.88 9.98 -11.49
N LEU A 163 7.21 9.80 -11.38
CA LEU A 163 8.11 10.49 -10.46
C LEU A 163 9.25 11.19 -11.23
N ARG A 164 8.98 11.61 -12.47
CA ARG A 164 9.98 12.23 -13.35
C ARG A 164 10.56 13.48 -12.70
N GLY A 165 11.88 13.54 -12.58
CA GLY A 165 12.61 14.63 -11.94
C GLY A 165 12.30 14.85 -10.46
N ALA A 166 11.58 13.94 -9.80
CA ALA A 166 11.29 14.05 -8.37
C ALA A 166 12.59 13.95 -7.56
N ASN A 167 12.64 14.63 -6.43
CA ASN A 167 13.75 14.57 -5.49
C ASN A 167 13.45 13.56 -4.37
N LEU A 168 14.01 12.36 -4.47
CA LEU A 168 13.87 11.25 -3.55
C LEU A 168 15.19 10.96 -2.81
N LYS A 169 16.03 11.98 -2.65
CA LYS A 169 17.28 11.83 -1.89
C LYS A 169 16.98 11.29 -0.48
N ASN A 170 17.73 10.28 -0.04
CA ASN A 170 17.53 9.57 1.23
C ASN A 170 16.17 8.87 1.40
N ALA A 171 15.35 8.72 0.36
CA ALA A 171 14.05 8.04 0.47
C ALA A 171 14.22 6.55 0.82
N ASN A 172 13.26 5.99 1.58
CA ASN A 172 13.16 4.56 1.82
C ASN A 172 12.05 3.95 0.96
N LEU A 173 12.44 3.25 -0.09
CA LEU A 173 11.61 2.51 -1.04
C LEU A 173 11.91 1.00 -0.99
N SER A 174 12.49 0.53 0.13
CA SER A 174 12.83 -0.89 0.28
C SER A 174 11.59 -1.78 0.14
N ASN A 175 11.72 -2.86 -0.63
CA ASN A 175 10.64 -3.79 -0.97
C ASN A 175 9.41 -3.17 -1.66
N ALA A 176 9.48 -1.91 -2.13
CA ALA A 176 8.37 -1.29 -2.85
C ALA A 176 8.16 -1.96 -4.22
N ASN A 177 6.91 -1.94 -4.71
CA ASN A 177 6.56 -2.35 -6.04
C ASN A 177 6.53 -1.14 -6.99
N LEU A 178 7.57 -1.02 -7.80
CA LEU A 178 7.86 0.11 -8.69
C LEU A 178 7.83 -0.31 -10.17
N ALA A 179 7.13 -1.41 -10.47
CA ALA A 179 7.11 -1.94 -11.83
C ALA A 179 6.54 -0.91 -12.80
N ASN A 180 7.23 -0.70 -13.92
CA ASN A 180 6.90 0.26 -14.98
C ASN A 180 6.76 1.73 -14.53
N ALA A 181 7.25 2.11 -13.33
CA ALA A 181 7.23 3.51 -12.89
C ALA A 181 8.20 4.37 -13.71
N ASP A 182 7.91 5.67 -13.85
CA ASP A 182 8.78 6.65 -14.52
C ASP A 182 9.55 7.48 -13.49
N PHE A 183 10.85 7.22 -13.37
CA PHE A 183 11.83 7.96 -12.56
C PHE A 183 12.87 8.67 -13.44
N ASN A 184 12.58 8.93 -14.72
CA ASN A 184 13.51 9.63 -15.59
C ASN A 184 13.96 10.95 -14.92
N GLU A 185 15.26 11.21 -14.94
CA GLU A 185 15.89 12.41 -14.37
C GLU A 185 15.67 12.60 -12.85
N ALA A 186 15.10 11.62 -12.13
CA ALA A 186 14.85 11.71 -10.70
C ALA A 186 16.16 11.67 -9.89
N ASN A 187 16.16 12.33 -8.73
CA ASN A 187 17.27 12.25 -7.78
C ASN A 187 16.97 11.22 -6.68
N LEU A 188 17.60 10.06 -6.78
CA LEU A 188 17.52 8.92 -5.85
C LEU A 188 18.83 8.75 -5.05
N THR A 189 19.65 9.79 -4.96
CA THR A 189 20.93 9.74 -4.24
C THR A 189 20.71 9.28 -2.79
N ASP A 190 21.55 8.37 -2.30
CA ASP A 190 21.47 7.83 -0.92
C ASP A 190 20.13 7.13 -0.59
N SER A 191 19.27 6.83 -1.56
CA SER A 191 17.99 6.15 -1.32
C SER A 191 18.16 4.65 -1.04
N ASN A 192 17.21 4.07 -0.33
CA ASN A 192 17.14 2.63 -0.10
C ASN A 192 16.06 1.99 -0.97
N LEU A 193 16.48 1.21 -1.96
CA LEU A 193 15.65 0.44 -2.90
C LEU A 193 15.89 -1.08 -2.76
N SER A 194 16.45 -1.53 -1.64
CA SER A 194 16.78 -2.95 -1.43
C SER A 194 15.53 -3.83 -1.58
N GLY A 195 15.64 -4.89 -2.37
CA GLY A 195 14.53 -5.83 -2.63
C GLY A 195 13.34 -5.24 -3.39
N ALA A 196 13.42 -4.00 -3.88
CA ALA A 196 12.32 -3.39 -4.63
C ALA A 196 12.10 -4.09 -5.99
N ASN A 197 10.84 -4.14 -6.42
CA ASN A 197 10.49 -4.60 -7.76
C ASN A 197 10.47 -3.43 -8.74
N LEU A 198 11.55 -3.24 -9.49
CA LEU A 198 11.76 -2.18 -10.48
C LEU A 198 11.67 -2.74 -11.92
N LYS A 199 10.93 -3.83 -12.13
CA LYS A 199 10.80 -4.46 -13.44
C LYS A 199 10.22 -3.46 -14.44
N GLY A 200 10.90 -3.28 -15.58
CA GLY A 200 10.47 -2.35 -16.63
C GLY A 200 10.49 -0.87 -16.25
N VAL A 201 11.12 -0.48 -15.13
CA VAL A 201 11.19 0.92 -14.69
C VAL A 201 11.96 1.80 -15.71
N TYR A 202 11.57 3.06 -15.81
CA TYR A 202 12.30 4.08 -16.56
C TYR A 202 13.14 4.93 -15.61
N LEU A 203 14.46 4.91 -15.78
CA LEU A 203 15.46 5.60 -14.96
C LEU A 203 16.46 6.37 -15.86
N CYS A 204 16.05 6.77 -17.06
CA CYS A 204 16.93 7.47 -17.99
C CYS A 204 17.43 8.77 -17.35
N GLY A 205 18.75 8.94 -17.27
CA GLY A 205 19.37 10.13 -16.65
C GLY A 205 19.14 10.28 -15.14
N ALA A 206 18.54 9.30 -14.46
CA ALA A 206 18.31 9.38 -13.01
C ALA A 206 19.62 9.32 -12.23
N ASN A 207 19.68 10.01 -11.09
CA ASN A 207 20.83 9.98 -10.19
C ASN A 207 20.59 9.03 -9.01
N LEU A 208 21.18 7.84 -9.04
CA LEU A 208 21.12 6.81 -8.00
C LEU A 208 22.48 6.66 -7.28
N ALA A 209 23.30 7.71 -7.23
CA ALA A 209 24.60 7.64 -6.56
C ALA A 209 24.44 7.21 -5.09
N ARG A 210 25.27 6.24 -4.67
CA ARG A 210 25.25 5.62 -3.32
C ARG A 210 23.91 4.95 -2.94
N ALA A 211 22.97 4.78 -3.86
CA ALA A 211 21.71 4.11 -3.57
C ALA A 211 21.93 2.63 -3.22
N ASN A 212 21.09 2.09 -2.34
CA ASN A 212 21.08 0.68 -1.99
C ASN A 212 20.06 -0.09 -2.84
N LEU A 213 20.52 -0.87 -3.80
CA LEU A 213 19.71 -1.66 -4.75
C LEU A 213 19.92 -3.18 -4.56
N ARG A 214 20.44 -3.60 -3.39
CA ARG A 214 20.71 -5.02 -3.10
C ARG A 214 19.48 -5.89 -3.35
N GLY A 215 19.64 -6.93 -4.15
CA GLY A 215 18.57 -7.88 -4.49
C GLY A 215 17.36 -7.27 -5.22
N ALA A 216 17.43 -6.02 -5.68
CA ALA A 216 16.34 -5.40 -6.42
C ALA A 216 16.17 -6.04 -7.81
N ASN A 217 14.95 -5.98 -8.33
CA ASN A 217 14.62 -6.50 -9.66
C ASN A 217 14.51 -5.38 -10.68
N LEU A 218 15.53 -5.17 -11.50
CA LEU A 218 15.60 -4.21 -12.61
C LEU A 218 15.50 -4.90 -13.99
N THR A 219 14.92 -6.09 -14.08
CA THR A 219 14.75 -6.80 -15.36
C THR A 219 13.97 -5.94 -16.37
N LYS A 220 14.47 -5.84 -17.60
CA LYS A 220 13.90 -5.06 -18.73
C LYS A 220 13.74 -3.56 -18.45
N SER A 221 14.46 -3.02 -17.48
CA SER A 221 14.43 -1.59 -17.18
C SER A 221 15.31 -0.76 -18.14
N ASN A 222 15.08 0.55 -18.16
CA ASN A 222 15.91 1.50 -18.89
C ASN A 222 16.65 2.41 -17.91
N LEU A 223 17.94 2.17 -17.69
CA LEU A 223 18.82 3.04 -16.89
C LEU A 223 19.81 3.82 -17.77
N SER A 224 19.52 4.02 -19.05
CA SER A 224 20.46 4.73 -19.93
C SER A 224 20.82 6.11 -19.36
N LYS A 225 22.11 6.46 -19.38
CA LYS A 225 22.67 7.70 -18.80
C LYS A 225 22.48 7.85 -17.28
N ALA A 226 22.00 6.83 -16.56
CA ALA A 226 21.84 6.93 -15.11
C ALA A 226 23.19 6.99 -14.39
N ASN A 227 23.21 7.65 -13.23
CA ASN A 227 24.37 7.67 -12.35
C ASN A 227 24.20 6.66 -11.21
N LEU A 228 24.96 5.57 -11.23
CA LEU A 228 25.04 4.54 -10.18
C LEU A 228 26.40 4.54 -9.48
N GLU A 229 27.10 5.68 -9.45
CA GLU A 229 28.38 5.79 -8.76
C GLU A 229 28.24 5.36 -7.29
N GLN A 230 29.12 4.47 -6.84
CA GLN A 230 29.14 3.89 -5.49
C GLN A 230 27.85 3.18 -5.06
N ALA A 231 26.92 2.90 -5.99
CA ALA A 231 25.68 2.20 -5.70
C ALA A 231 25.94 0.75 -5.28
N GLN A 232 25.08 0.24 -4.40
CA GLN A 232 25.15 -1.12 -3.88
C GLN A 232 24.18 -2.00 -4.67
N LEU A 233 24.69 -2.77 -5.63
CA LEU A 233 23.94 -3.56 -6.60
C LEU A 233 24.17 -5.08 -6.42
N GLU A 234 24.62 -5.50 -5.24
CA GLU A 234 24.89 -6.90 -4.96
C GLU A 234 23.62 -7.75 -5.15
N GLY A 235 23.72 -8.81 -5.96
CA GLY A 235 22.61 -9.71 -6.28
C GLY A 235 21.46 -9.07 -7.07
N VAL A 236 21.65 -7.88 -7.65
CA VAL A 236 20.62 -7.21 -8.46
C VAL A 236 20.31 -7.99 -9.73
N LYS A 237 19.06 -7.96 -10.18
CA LYS A 237 18.65 -8.52 -11.49
C LYS A 237 18.57 -7.40 -12.52
N LEU A 238 19.38 -7.48 -13.56
CA LEU A 238 19.51 -6.51 -14.66
C LEU A 238 19.30 -7.19 -16.02
N GLU A 239 18.59 -8.32 -16.05
CA GLU A 239 18.34 -9.09 -17.26
C GLU A 239 17.67 -8.20 -18.32
N ASP A 240 18.20 -8.20 -19.54
CA ASP A 240 17.73 -7.38 -20.66
C ASP A 240 17.65 -5.87 -20.38
N ALA A 241 18.33 -5.36 -19.33
CA ALA A 241 18.30 -3.95 -19.00
C ALA A 241 19.10 -3.11 -20.01
N ASN A 242 18.58 -1.92 -20.35
CA ASN A 242 19.34 -0.93 -21.09
C ASN A 242 20.21 -0.11 -20.14
N LEU A 243 21.52 -0.33 -20.21
CA LEU A 243 22.53 0.32 -19.37
C LEU A 243 23.44 1.25 -20.17
N ALA A 244 23.06 1.63 -21.40
CA ALA A 244 23.90 2.49 -22.24
C ALA A 244 24.28 3.80 -21.53
N GLN A 245 25.56 4.18 -21.56
CA GLN A 245 26.09 5.40 -20.94
C GLN A 245 25.89 5.49 -19.41
N THR A 246 25.61 4.37 -18.74
CA THR A 246 25.46 4.34 -17.27
C THR A 246 26.81 4.50 -16.58
N ASN A 247 26.85 5.29 -15.51
CA ASN A 247 28.03 5.43 -14.65
C ASN A 247 27.96 4.43 -13.49
N PHE A 248 28.82 3.42 -13.51
CA PHE A 248 29.00 2.42 -12.46
C PHE A 248 30.27 2.63 -11.62
N ARG A 249 30.92 3.79 -11.68
CA ARG A 249 32.19 4.01 -10.96
C ARG A 249 32.08 3.58 -9.48
N ASN A 250 32.99 2.73 -9.03
CA ASN A 250 33.03 2.20 -7.66
C ASN A 250 31.74 1.49 -7.18
N ALA A 251 30.86 1.06 -8.10
CA ALA A 251 29.65 0.35 -7.73
C ALA A 251 29.94 -1.13 -7.43
N ASN A 252 29.17 -1.72 -6.51
CA ASN A 252 29.27 -3.14 -6.18
C ASN A 252 28.20 -3.93 -6.94
N LEU A 253 28.57 -4.62 -8.03
CA LEU A 253 27.72 -5.54 -8.80
C LEU A 253 28.05 -7.01 -8.54
N THR A 254 28.58 -7.34 -7.36
CA THR A 254 28.88 -8.73 -7.02
C THR A 254 27.61 -9.59 -7.12
N ARG A 255 27.73 -10.76 -7.76
CA ARG A 255 26.60 -11.70 -7.97
C ARG A 255 25.40 -11.11 -8.73
N ALA A 256 25.55 -9.98 -9.42
CA ALA A 256 24.48 -9.40 -10.24
C ALA A 256 24.17 -10.29 -11.45
N ASN A 257 22.92 -10.35 -11.88
CA ASN A 257 22.54 -10.99 -13.14
C ASN A 257 22.38 -9.94 -14.23
N LEU A 258 23.32 -9.84 -15.17
CA LEU A 258 23.27 -8.90 -16.29
C LEU A 258 22.92 -9.59 -17.61
N GLN A 259 22.37 -10.80 -17.60
CA GLN A 259 22.09 -11.55 -18.83
C GLN A 259 21.37 -10.69 -19.89
N GLY A 260 21.92 -10.60 -21.10
CA GLY A 260 21.32 -9.83 -22.20
C GLY A 260 21.36 -8.29 -22.03
N ALA A 261 21.95 -7.77 -20.95
CA ALA A 261 22.03 -6.33 -20.70
C ALA A 261 22.92 -5.61 -21.72
N ARG A 262 22.65 -4.31 -21.92
CA ARG A 262 23.36 -3.48 -22.91
C ARG A 262 24.26 -2.46 -22.21
N LEU A 263 25.57 -2.71 -22.14
CA LEU A 263 26.58 -1.88 -21.44
C LEU A 263 27.36 -0.92 -22.36
N ARG A 264 26.80 -0.51 -23.50
CA ARG A 264 27.47 0.41 -24.45
C ARG A 264 27.88 1.70 -23.75
N GLU A 265 29.13 2.13 -23.97
CA GLU A 265 29.66 3.42 -23.45
C GLU A 265 29.54 3.59 -21.92
N THR A 266 29.55 2.50 -21.14
CA THR A 266 29.45 2.57 -19.67
C THR A 266 30.77 2.96 -19.01
N HIS A 267 30.70 3.74 -17.93
CA HIS A 267 31.86 4.06 -17.09
C HIS A 267 31.92 3.09 -15.91
N ARG A 268 32.92 2.19 -15.89
CA ARG A 268 32.98 1.07 -14.92
C ARG A 268 34.23 1.09 -14.02
N GLY A 269 34.95 2.21 -13.95
CA GLY A 269 36.18 2.31 -13.17
C GLY A 269 35.95 1.99 -11.69
N GLY A 270 36.65 0.98 -11.17
CA GLY A 270 36.51 0.53 -9.77
C GLY A 270 35.24 -0.27 -9.45
N ALA A 271 34.40 -0.58 -10.44
CA ALA A 271 33.21 -1.40 -10.22
C ALA A 271 33.57 -2.87 -10.00
N ASP A 272 32.93 -3.52 -9.03
CA ASP A 272 33.15 -4.95 -8.73
C ASP A 272 32.07 -5.81 -9.41
N PHE A 273 32.48 -6.71 -10.30
CA PHE A 273 31.61 -7.66 -11.00
C PHE A 273 31.83 -9.11 -10.57
N LYS A 274 32.48 -9.36 -9.41
CA LYS A 274 32.79 -10.73 -8.97
C LYS A 274 31.53 -11.59 -8.87
N GLY A 275 31.53 -12.71 -9.61
CA GLY A 275 30.40 -13.63 -9.66
C GLY A 275 29.18 -13.13 -10.41
N ALA A 276 29.28 -12.00 -11.13
CA ALA A 276 28.18 -11.50 -11.96
C ALA A 276 27.98 -12.40 -13.20
N ASN A 277 26.72 -12.66 -13.56
CA ASN A 277 26.39 -13.34 -14.81
C ASN A 277 26.40 -12.33 -15.97
N LEU A 278 27.29 -12.53 -16.94
CA LEU A 278 27.49 -11.65 -18.09
C LEU A 278 27.12 -12.31 -19.42
N SER A 279 26.38 -13.42 -19.43
CA SER A 279 26.00 -14.12 -20.66
C SER A 279 25.08 -13.26 -21.54
N GLY A 280 25.35 -13.21 -22.84
CA GLY A 280 24.60 -12.39 -23.79
C GLY A 280 24.74 -10.87 -23.60
N VAL A 281 25.62 -10.39 -22.70
CA VAL A 281 25.80 -8.95 -22.47
C VAL A 281 26.45 -8.29 -23.67
N THR A 282 25.86 -7.18 -24.14
CA THR A 282 26.55 -6.30 -25.10
C THR A 282 27.52 -5.41 -24.34
N MET A 283 28.82 -5.65 -24.51
CA MET A 283 29.91 -4.94 -23.86
C MET A 283 30.09 -3.51 -24.39
N PRO A 284 30.87 -2.65 -23.71
CA PRO A 284 31.06 -1.26 -24.14
C PRO A 284 31.65 -1.08 -25.54
N ASP A 285 32.46 -2.05 -26.00
CA ASP A 285 33.03 -2.12 -27.35
C ASP A 285 32.03 -2.62 -28.41
N GLY A 286 30.79 -2.91 -28.01
CA GLY A 286 29.72 -3.40 -28.87
C GLY A 286 29.71 -4.91 -29.09
N LYS A 287 30.69 -5.66 -28.56
CA LYS A 287 30.73 -7.13 -28.69
C LYS A 287 29.75 -7.79 -27.73
N VAL A 288 29.22 -8.94 -28.10
CA VAL A 288 28.37 -9.75 -27.23
C VAL A 288 29.24 -10.76 -26.50
N ASN A 289 29.12 -10.81 -25.18
CA ASN A 289 29.74 -11.84 -24.35
C ASN A 289 28.92 -13.13 -24.47
N LEU A 290 29.52 -14.21 -24.95
CA LEU A 290 28.84 -15.48 -25.24
C LEU A 290 28.66 -16.31 -23.96
#